data_AF-A0A535QKV4-F1
#
_entry.id   AF-A0A535QKV4-F1
#
_cell.length_a   1.000
_cell.length_b   1.000
_cell.length_c   1.000
_cell.angle_alpha   90.00
_cell.angle_beta   90.00
_cell.angle_gamma   90.00
#
_symmetry.space_group_name_H-M   'P 1'
#
loop_
_entity.id
_entity.type
_entity.pdbx_description
1 polymer ?
#
loop_
_entity_poly.entity_id
_entity_poly.type
_entity_poly.pdbx_seq_one_letter_code
_entity_poly.pdbx_strand_id
1 'polypeptide(L)'
;MSLRAARAPMIAPPDQSPGPLGGGQRQIPSPFVGGQRGGSAAAAALRIAARAWRELRRMRTAIILLAILAVLATVGTLLPQLPQNPRGVMGYVLRHPVTAPWFARLGLFDIFSSWPFIVVAVLMYTSIGASMFIRVPAAWRRVMEPAQRNRGLWAEVASIIFHASFFILLVGVIFGKAAGF
;
A
#
# COMPACT_ATOMS: atom_id res chain seq x y z
N MET A 1 -55.53 -47.84 11.38
CA MET A 1 -54.56 -47.64 12.49
C MET A 1 -54.33 -46.14 12.62
N SER A 2 -55.15 -45.51 13.46
CA SER A 2 -55.29 -44.07 13.66
C SER A 2 -54.87 -43.77 15.10
N LEU A 3 -53.89 -42.90 15.32
CA LEU A 3 -53.66 -42.25 16.60
C LEU A 3 -53.22 -40.80 16.39
N ARG A 4 -54.25 -39.97 16.23
CA ARG A 4 -54.28 -38.56 16.62
C ARG A 4 -54.60 -38.53 18.12
N ALA A 5 -53.72 -37.95 18.94
CA ALA A 5 -54.00 -37.55 20.32
C ALA A 5 -53.61 -36.06 20.43
N ALA A 6 -54.53 -35.10 20.45
CA ALA A 6 -55.33 -34.65 21.62
C ALA A 6 -54.39 -34.19 22.77
N ARG A 7 -53.89 -32.95 22.75
CA ARG A 7 -54.42 -31.72 23.38
C ARG A 7 -54.49 -31.78 24.92
N ALA A 8 -53.71 -30.93 25.59
CA ALA A 8 -54.15 -30.20 26.79
C ALA A 8 -53.37 -28.87 26.97
N PRO A 9 -53.96 -27.85 27.64
CA PRO A 9 -53.61 -26.43 27.53
C PRO A 9 -53.02 -25.79 28.82
N MET A 10 -52.70 -24.49 28.74
CA MET A 10 -52.65 -23.52 29.86
C MET A 10 -51.47 -23.70 30.83
N ILE A 11 -50.61 -22.70 31.05
CA ILE A 11 -50.85 -21.56 31.96
C ILE A 11 -49.87 -20.43 31.60
N ALA A 12 -50.40 -19.22 31.43
CA ALA A 12 -49.62 -17.98 31.41
C ALA A 12 -49.50 -17.42 32.84
N PRO A 13 -48.34 -16.93 33.29
CA PRO A 13 -48.26 -16.03 34.43
C PRO A 13 -48.45 -14.56 33.96
N PRO A 14 -49.28 -13.76 34.64
CA PRO A 14 -49.42 -12.34 34.39
C PRO A 14 -48.48 -11.53 35.29
N ASP A 15 -47.44 -10.88 34.74
CA ASP A 15 -46.74 -9.80 35.45
C ASP A 15 -46.09 -8.74 34.54
N GLN A 16 -46.67 -8.46 33.37
CA GLN A 16 -46.33 -7.22 32.67
C GLN A 16 -47.01 -6.03 33.36
N SER A 17 -46.40 -5.57 34.45
CA SER A 17 -46.71 -4.30 35.09
C SER A 17 -46.37 -3.17 34.11
N PRO A 18 -47.30 -2.26 33.77
CA PRO A 18 -46.98 -1.10 32.95
C PRO A 18 -46.12 -0.14 33.76
N GLY A 19 -44.80 -0.13 33.50
CA GLY A 19 -43.87 0.86 34.02
C GLY A 19 -44.20 2.26 33.48
N PRO A 20 -44.06 3.31 34.31
CA PRO A 20 -44.69 4.60 34.08
C PRO A 20 -44.09 5.37 32.90
N LEU A 21 -45.00 5.94 32.10
CA LEU A 21 -44.76 7.11 31.25
C LEU A 21 -44.03 8.19 32.07
N GLY A 22 -42.76 8.46 31.76
CA GLY A 22 -42.00 9.43 32.54
C GLY A 22 -40.52 9.50 32.18
N GLY A 23 -40.21 9.89 30.95
CA GLY A 23 -38.84 10.15 30.54
C GLY A 23 -38.82 11.28 29.53
N GLY A 24 -38.91 12.52 30.01
CA GLY A 24 -38.78 13.71 29.17
C GLY A 24 -37.59 13.57 28.25
N GLN A 25 -37.82 13.75 26.94
CA GLN A 25 -36.76 14.02 25.99
C GLN A 25 -36.00 15.24 26.54
N ARG A 26 -34.90 14.98 27.25
CA ARG A 26 -33.87 15.99 27.42
C ARG A 26 -33.35 16.24 26.02
N GLN A 27 -33.88 17.29 25.41
CA GLN A 27 -33.29 17.94 24.27
C GLN A 27 -31.84 18.21 24.66
N ILE A 28 -30.92 17.39 24.14
CA ILE A 28 -29.50 17.62 24.30
C ILE A 28 -29.20 18.79 23.37
N PRO A 29 -28.86 19.99 23.86
CA PRO A 29 -28.43 21.05 22.96
C PRO A 29 -27.21 20.52 22.20
N SER A 30 -27.34 20.41 20.88
CA SER A 30 -26.22 20.04 20.04
C SER A 30 -25.16 21.11 20.21
N PRO A 31 -23.92 20.79 20.63
CA PRO A 31 -22.88 21.79 20.72
C PRO A 31 -22.70 22.37 19.32
N PHE A 32 -22.89 23.68 19.23
CA PHE A 32 -22.62 24.49 18.07
C PHE A 32 -21.19 24.20 17.63
N VAL A 33 -21.01 23.39 16.57
CA VAL A 33 -19.71 23.16 15.95
C VAL A 33 -19.35 24.40 15.14
N GLY A 34 -19.03 25.47 15.87
CA GLY A 34 -18.28 26.61 15.37
C GLY A 34 -16.80 26.24 15.33
N GLY A 35 -16.20 26.29 14.14
CA GLY A 35 -14.76 26.10 14.00
C GLY A 35 -14.30 25.46 12.69
N GLN A 36 -14.90 25.79 11.55
CA GLN A 36 -14.39 25.36 10.23
C GLN A 36 -13.99 26.55 9.35
N ARG A 37 -13.10 27.43 9.84
CA ARG A 37 -12.51 28.48 9.00
C ARG A 37 -11.06 28.73 9.47
N GLY A 38 -10.10 28.02 8.88
CA GLY A 38 -8.68 28.29 9.14
C GLY A 38 -7.65 27.30 8.59
N GLY A 39 -8.03 26.08 8.21
CA GLY A 39 -7.07 25.05 7.76
C GLY A 39 -7.01 24.79 6.25
N SER A 40 -7.57 25.64 5.39
CA SER A 40 -8.04 25.22 4.06
C SER A 40 -6.96 24.73 3.09
N ALA A 41 -5.79 25.38 3.02
CA ALA A 41 -4.74 24.97 2.08
C ALA A 41 -3.86 23.82 2.62
N ALA A 42 -3.40 23.92 3.87
CA ALA A 42 -2.58 22.88 4.49
C ALA A 42 -3.38 21.59 4.74
N ALA A 43 -4.63 21.69 5.20
CA ALA A 43 -5.49 20.51 5.35
C ALA A 43 -5.90 19.92 3.99
N ALA A 44 -6.06 20.74 2.94
CA ALA A 44 -6.28 20.22 1.58
C ALA A 44 -5.04 19.50 1.05
N ALA A 45 -3.84 20.06 1.23
CA ALA A 45 -2.58 19.42 0.85
C ALA A 45 -2.37 18.10 1.60
N LEU A 46 -2.60 18.07 2.92
CA LEU A 46 -2.53 16.85 3.73
C LEU A 46 -3.59 15.81 3.31
N ARG A 47 -4.80 16.26 2.92
CA ARG A 47 -5.84 15.36 2.36
C ARG A 47 -5.45 14.78 1.00
N ILE A 48 -4.84 15.56 0.13
CA ILE A 48 -4.34 15.11 -1.18
C ILE A 48 -3.19 14.13 -0.98
N ALA A 49 -2.23 14.46 -0.12
CA ALA A 49 -1.13 13.57 0.25
C ALA A 49 -1.65 12.25 0.85
N ALA A 50 -2.63 12.31 1.77
CA ALA A 50 -3.23 11.10 2.36
C ALA A 50 -4.01 10.26 1.33
N ARG A 51 -4.61 10.89 0.31
CA ARG A 51 -5.25 10.19 -0.82
C ARG A 51 -4.22 9.53 -1.73
N ALA A 52 -3.18 10.27 -2.14
CA ALA A 52 -2.07 9.74 -2.92
C ALA A 52 -1.40 8.56 -2.19
N TRP A 53 -1.20 8.70 -0.87
CA TRP A 53 -0.68 7.66 0.02
C TRP A 53 -1.56 6.40 0.01
N ARG A 54 -2.90 6.54 0.02
CA ARG A 54 -3.81 5.40 -0.13
C ARG A 54 -3.76 4.77 -1.51
N GLU A 55 -3.60 5.57 -2.56
CA GLU A 55 -3.57 5.10 -3.94
C GLU A 55 -2.28 4.34 -4.27
N LEU A 56 -1.14 4.80 -3.72
CA LEU A 56 0.15 4.11 -3.75
C LEU A 56 0.13 2.71 -3.12
N ARG A 57 -0.83 2.44 -2.22
CA ARG A 57 -0.98 1.14 -1.54
C ARG A 57 -1.90 0.15 -2.24
N ARG A 58 -2.59 0.53 -3.31
CA ARG A 58 -3.44 -0.41 -4.03
C ARG A 58 -2.57 -1.39 -4.82
N MET A 59 -2.85 -2.69 -4.71
CA MET A 59 -2.16 -3.75 -5.47
C MET A 59 -2.14 -3.46 -6.98
N ARG A 60 -3.21 -2.87 -7.50
CA ARG A 60 -3.31 -2.46 -8.91
C ARG A 60 -2.23 -1.43 -9.29
N THR A 61 -1.99 -0.43 -8.45
CA THR A 61 -0.96 0.60 -8.69
C THR A 61 0.43 -0.02 -8.68
N ALA A 62 0.70 -0.96 -7.79
CA ALA A 62 1.98 -1.66 -7.74
C ALA A 62 2.27 -2.43 -9.03
N ILE A 63 1.30 -3.20 -9.55
CA ILE A 63 1.47 -3.95 -10.81
C ILE A 63 1.71 -2.99 -11.98
N ILE A 64 1.00 -1.85 -12.03
CA ILE A 64 1.19 -0.84 -13.08
C ILE A 64 2.59 -0.21 -13.00
N LEU A 65 3.05 0.17 -11.81
CA LEU A 65 4.39 0.71 -11.61
C LEU A 65 5.48 -0.30 -12.02
N LEU A 66 5.29 -1.57 -11.66
CA LEU A 66 6.17 -2.66 -12.07
C LEU A 66 6.18 -2.84 -13.59
N ALA A 67 5.02 -2.81 -14.23
CA ALA A 67 4.91 -2.92 -15.68
C ALA A 67 5.61 -1.75 -16.40
N ILE A 68 5.41 -0.52 -15.91
CA ILE A 68 6.10 0.67 -16.45
C ILE A 68 7.61 0.53 -16.28
N LEU A 69 8.07 0.16 -15.08
CA LEU A 69 9.49 -0.01 -14.81
C LEU A 69 10.10 -1.10 -15.69
N ALA A 70 9.39 -2.21 -15.90
CA ALA A 70 9.83 -3.29 -16.79
C ALA A 70 10.02 -2.80 -18.23
N VAL A 71 9.06 -2.03 -18.77
CA VAL A 71 9.18 -1.44 -20.11
C VAL A 71 10.38 -0.51 -20.20
N LEU A 72 10.57 0.37 -19.20
CA LEU A 72 11.73 1.27 -19.17
C LEU A 72 13.05 0.49 -19.13
N ALA A 73 13.13 -0.57 -18.32
CA ALA A 73 14.31 -1.42 -18.23
C ALA A 73 14.58 -2.16 -19.55
N THR A 74 13.55 -2.70 -20.21
CA THR A 74 13.69 -3.37 -21.51
C THR A 74 14.21 -2.41 -22.57
N VAL A 75 13.66 -1.20 -22.66
CA VAL A 75 14.16 -0.17 -23.59
C VAL A 75 15.61 0.18 -23.28
N GLY A 76 15.95 0.30 -21.99
CA GLY A 76 17.31 0.50 -21.51
C GLY A 76 18.31 -0.53 -21.99
N THR A 77 17.95 -1.81 -21.94
CA THR A 77 18.82 -2.91 -22.33
C THR A 77 19.10 -2.95 -23.83
N LEU A 78 18.20 -2.43 -24.67
CA LEU A 78 18.33 -2.48 -26.13
C LEU A 78 19.28 -1.40 -26.68
N LEU A 79 19.46 -0.30 -25.97
CA LEU A 79 20.35 0.79 -26.38
C LEU A 79 21.71 0.69 -25.67
N PRO A 80 22.81 1.09 -26.33
CA PRO A 80 24.08 1.25 -25.62
C PRO A 80 23.93 2.34 -24.54
N GLN A 81 24.32 2.00 -23.30
CA GLN A 81 24.18 2.87 -22.12
C GLN A 81 25.52 3.52 -21.74
N LEU A 82 25.48 4.76 -21.27
CA LEU A 82 26.55 5.40 -20.51
C LEU A 82 26.40 5.07 -19.03
N PRO A 83 27.50 4.93 -18.26
CA PRO A 83 28.91 4.97 -18.65
C PRO A 83 29.45 3.61 -19.15
N GLN A 84 28.61 2.58 -19.29
CA GLN A 84 29.01 1.20 -19.58
C GLN A 84 29.66 1.03 -20.98
N ASN A 85 29.15 1.72 -22.01
CA ASN A 85 29.69 1.66 -23.37
C ASN A 85 29.66 3.03 -24.09
N PRO A 86 30.58 3.94 -23.72
CA PRO A 86 30.61 5.30 -24.28
C PRO A 86 30.96 5.32 -25.78
N ARG A 87 31.79 4.36 -26.24
CA ARG A 87 32.16 4.24 -27.67
C ARG A 87 30.96 3.84 -28.53
N GLY A 88 30.12 2.92 -28.04
CA GLY A 88 28.90 2.49 -28.73
C GLY A 88 27.87 3.62 -28.89
N VAL A 89 27.71 4.45 -27.87
CA VAL A 89 26.82 5.62 -27.92
C VAL A 89 27.35 6.66 -28.92
N MET A 90 28.64 7.00 -28.88
CA MET A 90 29.23 7.95 -29.84
C MET A 90 29.03 7.46 -31.29
N GLY A 91 29.27 6.17 -31.54
CA GLY A 91 29.03 5.56 -32.86
C GLY A 91 27.56 5.55 -33.29
N TYR A 92 26.61 5.47 -32.34
CA TYR A 92 25.17 5.59 -32.64
C TYR A 92 24.79 7.04 -32.96
N VAL A 93 25.29 8.01 -32.19
CA VAL A 93 25.05 9.43 -32.40
C VAL A 93 25.55 9.89 -33.77
N LEU A 94 26.74 9.44 -34.17
CA LEU A 94 27.32 9.76 -35.48
C LEU A 94 26.53 9.14 -36.64
N ARG A 95 25.98 7.93 -36.47
CA ARG A 95 25.21 7.23 -37.52
C ARG A 95 23.77 7.71 -37.64
N HIS A 96 23.19 8.25 -36.56
CA HIS A 96 21.79 8.68 -36.53
C HIS A 96 21.61 10.11 -35.99
N PRO A 97 22.06 11.14 -36.72
CA PRO A 97 22.06 12.53 -36.25
C PRO A 97 20.67 13.12 -36.02
N VAL A 98 19.63 12.57 -36.65
CA VAL A 98 18.24 13.06 -36.52
C VAL A 98 17.54 12.49 -35.28
N THR A 99 17.76 11.21 -34.95
CA THR A 99 17.09 10.54 -33.82
C THR A 99 17.89 10.64 -32.52
N ALA A 100 19.23 10.78 -32.60
CA ALA A 100 20.09 10.88 -31.43
C ALA A 100 19.75 12.04 -30.46
N PRO A 101 19.41 13.26 -30.93
CA PRO A 101 19.02 14.36 -30.04
C PRO A 101 17.75 14.06 -29.24
N TRP A 102 16.78 13.36 -29.83
CA TRP A 102 15.56 12.94 -29.13
C TRP A 102 15.87 11.91 -28.05
N PHE A 103 16.75 10.95 -28.35
CA PHE A 103 17.15 9.92 -27.39
C PHE A 103 17.96 10.53 -26.23
N ALA A 104 18.80 11.53 -26.52
CA ALA A 104 19.50 12.29 -25.49
C ALA A 104 18.53 13.10 -24.61
N ARG A 105 17.52 13.75 -25.18
CA ARG A 105 16.49 14.51 -24.43
C ARG A 105 15.61 13.63 -23.53
N LEU A 106 15.27 12.44 -24.01
CA LEU A 106 14.52 11.44 -23.23
C LEU A 106 15.40 10.69 -22.21
N GLY A 107 16.73 10.89 -22.25
CA GLY A 107 17.67 10.20 -21.38
C GLY A 107 17.82 8.70 -21.71
N LEU A 108 17.54 8.26 -22.94
CA LEU A 108 17.58 6.84 -23.31
C LEU A 108 19.01 6.23 -23.27
N PHE A 109 20.05 7.06 -23.49
CA PHE A 109 21.45 6.64 -23.37
C PHE A 109 21.93 6.52 -21.92
N ASP A 110 21.16 7.04 -20.96
CA ASP A 110 21.41 6.92 -19.52
C ASP A 110 20.05 6.74 -18.82
N ILE A 111 19.31 5.70 -19.24
CA ILE A 111 17.92 5.49 -18.83
C ILE A 111 17.84 5.33 -17.31
N PHE A 112 18.84 4.70 -16.71
CA PHE A 112 18.88 4.33 -15.31
C PHE A 112 19.08 5.55 -14.40
N SER A 113 19.69 6.62 -14.91
CA SER A 113 19.83 7.90 -14.20
C SER A 113 18.79 8.94 -14.63
N SER A 114 17.90 8.59 -15.58
CA SER A 114 16.89 9.51 -16.11
C SER A 114 15.82 9.85 -15.07
N TRP A 115 15.30 11.09 -15.12
CA TRP A 115 14.22 11.56 -14.26
C TRP A 115 13.00 10.62 -14.20
N PRO A 116 12.40 10.18 -15.33
CA PRO A 116 11.24 9.30 -15.28
C PRO A 116 11.54 7.93 -14.66
N PHE A 117 12.73 7.37 -14.87
CA PHE A 117 13.12 6.10 -14.25
C PHE A 117 13.23 6.23 -12.73
N ILE A 118 13.92 7.28 -12.26
CA ILE A 118 14.07 7.55 -10.82
C ILE A 118 12.71 7.77 -10.16
N VAL A 119 11.81 8.54 -10.78
CA VAL A 119 10.46 8.78 -10.25
C VAL A 119 9.70 7.46 -10.09
N VAL A 120 9.68 6.61 -11.12
CA VAL A 120 8.97 5.30 -11.06
C VAL A 120 9.64 4.37 -10.06
N ALA A 121 10.97 4.30 -10.02
CA ALA A 121 11.70 3.50 -9.06
C ALA A 121 11.38 3.92 -7.62
N VAL A 122 11.45 5.21 -7.30
CA VAL A 122 11.11 5.74 -5.97
C VAL A 122 9.64 5.46 -5.63
N LEU A 123 8.70 5.66 -6.55
CA LEU A 123 7.29 5.31 -6.33
C LEU A 123 7.11 3.81 -6.05
N MET A 124 7.80 2.95 -6.79
CA MET A 124 7.77 1.49 -6.58
C MET A 124 8.32 1.13 -5.20
N TYR A 125 9.52 1.61 -4.85
CA TYR A 125 10.14 1.36 -3.55
C TYR A 125 9.27 1.87 -2.40
N THR A 126 8.66 3.05 -2.56
CA THR A 126 7.74 3.63 -1.56
C THR A 126 6.48 2.79 -1.40
N SER A 127 5.89 2.29 -2.51
CA SER A 127 4.72 1.41 -2.48
C SER A 127 5.00 0.12 -1.71
N ILE A 128 6.14 -0.52 -2.00
CA ILE A 128 6.60 -1.72 -1.29
C ILE A 128 6.79 -1.41 0.20
N GLY A 129 7.55 -0.35 0.53
CA GLY A 129 7.79 0.06 1.93
C GLY A 129 6.51 0.37 2.70
N ALA A 130 5.55 1.06 2.09
CA ALA A 130 4.26 1.37 2.71
C ALA A 130 3.41 0.11 2.97
N SER A 131 3.43 -0.84 2.03
CA SER A 131 2.72 -2.12 2.19
C SER A 131 3.34 -2.96 3.33
N MET A 132 4.66 -2.91 3.47
CA MET A 132 5.40 -3.60 4.52
C MET A 132 5.09 -3.01 5.90
N PHE A 133 5.11 -1.69 6.04
CA PHE A 133 4.89 -1.00 7.31
C PHE A 133 3.50 -1.27 7.91
N ILE A 134 2.49 -1.49 7.07
CA ILE A 134 1.11 -1.79 7.53
C ILE A 134 0.91 -3.29 7.79
N ARG A 135 1.47 -4.16 6.95
CA ARG A 135 1.20 -5.61 7.01
C ARG A 135 2.01 -6.31 8.09
N VAL A 136 3.27 -5.92 8.31
CA VAL A 136 4.17 -6.59 9.28
C VAL A 136 3.65 -6.49 10.72
N PRO A 137 3.23 -5.32 11.25
CA PRO A 137 2.74 -5.22 12.63
C PRO A 137 1.39 -5.92 12.83
N ALA A 138 0.53 -5.89 11.81
CA ALA A 138 -0.76 -6.58 11.86
C ALA A 138 -0.60 -8.11 11.85
N ALA A 139 0.37 -8.63 11.09
CA ALA A 139 0.73 -10.04 11.10
C ALA A 139 1.41 -10.44 12.42
N TRP A 140 2.29 -9.59 12.97
CA TRP A 140 2.93 -9.79 14.27
C TRP A 140 1.91 -9.92 15.40
N ARG A 141 0.90 -9.05 15.44
CA ARG A 141 -0.18 -9.15 16.44
C ARG A 141 -0.96 -10.47 16.36
N ARG A 142 -1.21 -10.99 15.16
CA ARG A 142 -1.88 -12.30 14.97
C ARG A 142 -1.02 -13.48 15.42
N VAL A 143 0.29 -13.40 15.23
CA VAL A 143 1.23 -14.41 15.75
C VAL A 143 1.30 -14.35 17.28
N MET A 144 1.15 -13.16 17.86
CA MET A 144 1.14 -12.95 19.31
C MET A 144 -0.20 -13.32 19.97
N GLU A 145 -1.28 -13.51 19.20
CA GLU A 145 -2.58 -14.02 19.65
C GLU A 145 -2.64 -15.55 19.50
N PRO A 146 -2.40 -16.35 20.56
CA PRO A 146 -2.18 -17.79 20.44
C PRO A 146 -3.45 -18.61 20.16
N ALA A 147 -4.62 -17.97 20.15
CA ALA A 147 -5.94 -18.61 20.18
C ALA A 147 -6.38 -19.23 18.83
N GLN A 148 -5.61 -19.09 17.76
CA GLN A 148 -5.93 -19.62 16.41
C GLN A 148 -4.78 -20.47 15.82
N ARG A 149 -4.13 -21.30 16.65
CA ARG A 149 -3.04 -22.20 16.21
C ARG A 149 -3.54 -23.36 15.35
N ASN A 150 -3.79 -23.09 14.07
CA ASN A 150 -4.08 -24.08 13.05
C ASN A 150 -2.91 -24.19 12.05
N ARG A 151 -2.85 -25.25 11.21
CA ARG A 151 -1.73 -25.48 10.26
C ARG A 151 -1.42 -24.28 9.33
N GLY A 152 -2.36 -23.35 9.14
CA GLY A 152 -2.15 -22.09 8.40
C GLY A 152 -1.16 -21.11 9.05
N LEU A 153 -0.92 -21.20 10.35
CA LEU A 153 -0.03 -20.29 11.08
C LEU A 153 1.44 -20.45 10.65
N TRP A 154 1.86 -21.68 10.32
CA TRP A 154 3.20 -21.94 9.79
C TRP A 154 3.44 -21.34 8.40
N ALA A 155 2.42 -21.36 7.53
CA ALA A 155 2.48 -20.71 6.22
C ALA A 155 2.50 -19.18 6.34
N GLU A 156 1.77 -18.63 7.32
CA GLU A 156 1.75 -17.19 7.60
C GLU A 156 3.10 -16.70 8.17
N VAL A 157 3.70 -17.45 9.10
CA VAL A 157 5.04 -17.18 9.65
C VAL A 157 6.12 -17.26 8.57
N ALA A 158 6.07 -18.26 7.68
CA ALA A 158 7.01 -18.36 6.57
C ALA A 158 6.95 -17.13 5.64
N SER A 159 5.74 -16.64 5.34
CA SER A 159 5.55 -15.39 4.60
C SER A 159 6.11 -14.19 5.35
N ILE A 160 5.89 -14.07 6.67
CA ILE A 160 6.41 -12.95 7.47
C ILE A 160 7.94 -12.93 7.47
N ILE A 161 8.56 -14.09 7.66
CA ILE A 161 10.02 -14.23 7.62
C ILE A 161 10.55 -13.77 6.26
N PHE A 162 9.94 -14.22 5.16
CA PHE A 162 10.36 -13.83 3.81
C PHE A 162 10.32 -12.31 3.58
N HIS A 163 9.28 -11.63 4.06
CA HIS A 163 9.17 -10.17 3.93
C HIS A 163 10.14 -9.43 4.87
N ALA A 164 10.39 -9.97 6.06
CA ALA A 164 11.35 -9.40 7.01
C ALA A 164 12.80 -9.53 6.50
N SER A 165 13.14 -10.65 5.85
CA SER A 165 14.46 -10.87 5.26
C SER A 165 14.81 -9.81 4.23
N PHE A 166 13.87 -9.40 3.38
CA PHE A 166 14.09 -8.35 2.38
C PHE A 166 14.40 -6.99 3.02
N PHE A 167 13.78 -6.67 4.15
CA PHE A 167 14.04 -5.43 4.88
C PHE A 167 15.38 -5.43 5.59
N ILE A 168 15.74 -6.54 6.24
CA ILE A 168 17.06 -6.71 6.84
C ILE A 168 18.15 -6.55 5.77
N LEU A 169 17.93 -7.11 4.57
CA LEU A 169 18.81 -6.92 3.41
C LEU A 169 18.88 -5.45 2.97
N LEU A 170 17.75 -4.76 2.86
CA LEU A 170 17.71 -3.35 2.45
C LEU A 170 18.46 -2.44 3.44
N VAL A 171 18.20 -2.61 4.74
CA VAL A 171 18.91 -1.89 5.79
C VAL A 171 20.40 -2.21 5.76
N GLY A 172 20.76 -3.49 5.59
CA GLY A 172 22.14 -3.93 5.45
C GLY A 172 22.86 -3.31 4.26
N VAL A 173 22.22 -3.22 3.09
CA VAL A 173 22.79 -2.59 1.87
C VAL A 173 22.95 -1.08 2.05
N ILE A 174 21.97 -0.40 2.65
CA ILE A 174 22.03 1.04 2.92
C ILE A 174 23.16 1.34 3.93
N PHE A 175 23.25 0.55 5.00
CA PHE A 175 24.29 0.71 6.01
C PHE A 175 25.68 0.36 5.45
N GLY A 176 25.78 -0.67 4.59
CA GLY A 176 27.02 -1.04 3.90
C GLY A 176 27.54 0.08 3.00
N LYS A 177 26.67 0.67 2.16
CA LYS A 177 27.05 1.84 1.34
C LYS A 177 27.39 3.07 2.19
N ALA A 178 26.72 3.29 3.31
CA ALA A 178 26.98 4.44 4.18
C ALA A 178 28.27 4.28 5.02
N ALA A 179 28.64 3.05 5.36
CA ALA A 179 29.86 2.72 6.07
C ALA A 179 31.12 2.71 5.18
N GLY A 180 30.97 2.92 3.87
CA GLY A 180 32.10 3.08 2.93
C GLY A 180 32.76 1.78 2.48
N PHE A 181 32.07 0.65 2.57
CA PHE A 181 32.49 -0.62 1.97
C PHE A 181 32.00 -0.77 0.52
#